data_AF-A0A0B6YI30-F1
#
_entry.id   AF-A0A0B6YI30-F1
#
_cell.length_a   1.000
_cell.length_b   1.000
_cell.length_c   1.000
_cell.angle_alpha   90.00
_cell.angle_beta   90.00
_cell.angle_gamma   90.00
#
_symmetry.space_group_name_H-M   'P 1'
#
loop_
_entity.id
_entity.type
_entity.pdbx_description
1 polymer ?
#
loop_
_entity_poly.entity_id
_entity_poly.type
_entity_poly.pdbx_seq_one_letter_code
_entity_poly.pdbx_strand_id
1 'polypeptide(L)'
;HDQVIARQREALAELRARLRALEQSRPALSTEDQALQKIMHLQRELAELRNSQVISENQYVQERSALDKEISRTRGLTSSFNSEAEMERSAHRETMDALECSEASYLSLCRHLTDVLNVEDIGGFSSMAHIPKDERERLMDVRRKTCQLLIDHLENLKERLIRKDTLLEDYESQLAQLKASLVLEERKAQEADELRNNMRSRAEESEYLRESLSKTRDQLNQEKKLNSLIKDRKIVYSDNTRKTALLGVKHHHCKVDDPQDVVRKKQQSELLKRKSYEIHKLKKELSVAERELHDSHNVRSLQSDVTVHAARCAPSCSGCPACRGLEVVTA
;
A
#
# COMPACT_ATOMS: atom_id res chain seq x y z
N HIS A 1 129.51 36.61 107.39
CA HIS A 1 129.15 35.21 107.05
C HIS A 1 128.02 34.66 107.94
N ASP A 2 127.99 34.97 109.24
CA ASP A 2 126.97 34.43 110.16
C ASP A 2 125.52 34.78 109.80
N GLN A 3 125.26 35.98 109.28
CA GLN A 3 123.91 36.35 108.81
C GLN A 3 123.42 35.50 107.63
N VAL A 4 124.33 35.05 106.76
CA VAL A 4 123.96 34.17 105.63
C VAL A 4 123.64 32.77 106.14
N ILE A 5 124.41 32.28 107.10
CA ILE A 5 124.18 30.97 107.75
C ILE A 5 122.84 30.98 108.51
N ALA A 6 122.51 32.08 109.20
CA ALA A 6 121.24 32.22 109.90
C ALA A 6 120.04 32.17 108.94
N ARG A 7 120.09 32.95 107.83
CA ARG A 7 119.02 32.94 106.81
C ARG A 7 118.86 31.58 106.13
N GLN A 8 119.95 30.87 105.86
CA GLN A 8 119.89 29.53 105.28
C GLN A 8 119.24 28.52 106.24
N ARG A 9 119.50 28.61 107.55
CA ARG A 9 118.83 27.77 108.56
C ARG A 9 117.34 28.05 108.65
N GLU A 10 116.95 29.32 108.58
CA GLU A 10 115.54 29.75 108.58
C GLU A 10 114.80 29.23 107.34
N ALA A 11 115.38 29.39 106.15
CA ALA A 11 114.80 28.89 104.90
C ALA A 11 114.67 27.35 104.89
N LEU A 12 115.64 26.63 105.48
CA LEU A 12 115.57 25.17 105.63
C LEU A 12 114.48 24.73 106.62
N ALA A 13 114.26 25.49 107.69
CA ALA A 13 113.19 25.23 108.64
C ALA A 13 111.82 25.44 107.99
N GLU A 14 111.66 26.49 107.17
CA GLU A 14 110.42 26.77 106.45
C GLU A 14 110.09 25.71 105.40
N LEU A 15 111.09 25.24 104.63
CA LEU A 15 110.92 24.15 103.66
C LEU A 15 110.52 22.83 104.34
N ARG A 16 111.12 22.52 105.50
CA ARG A 16 110.74 21.34 106.28
C ARG A 16 109.32 21.42 106.83
N ALA A 17 108.85 22.62 107.20
CA ALA A 17 107.47 22.82 107.63
C ALA A 17 106.46 22.64 106.48
N ARG A 18 106.76 23.17 105.27
CA ARG A 18 105.91 22.98 104.09
C ARG A 18 105.80 21.52 103.63
N LEU A 19 106.89 20.76 103.71
CA LEU A 19 106.86 19.32 103.38
C LEU A 19 105.94 18.53 104.32
N ARG A 20 105.97 18.80 105.63
CA ARG A 20 105.07 18.14 106.59
C ARG A 20 103.59 18.48 106.35
N ALA A 21 103.29 19.71 105.94
CA ALA A 21 101.92 20.10 105.62
C ALA A 21 101.38 19.36 104.38
N LEU A 22 102.22 19.14 103.36
CA LEU A 22 101.83 18.41 102.14
C LEU A 22 101.70 16.90 102.36
N GLU A 23 102.47 16.31 103.27
CA GLU A 23 102.33 14.89 103.64
C GLU A 23 101.01 14.62 104.41
N GLN A 24 100.51 15.59 105.18
CA GLN A 24 99.23 15.48 105.89
C GLN A 24 98.00 15.65 104.98
N SER A 25 98.15 16.24 103.79
CA SER A 25 97.04 16.52 102.87
C SER A 25 96.85 15.49 101.76
N ARG A 26 97.44 14.28 101.87
CA ARG A 26 97.29 13.23 100.84
C ARG A 26 96.03 12.38 101.11
N PRO A 27 95.00 12.40 100.23
CA PRO A 27 93.80 11.57 100.41
C PRO A 27 94.10 10.07 100.18
N ALA A 28 93.42 9.22 100.94
CA ALA A 28 93.55 7.76 100.87
C ALA A 28 92.89 7.18 99.59
N LEU A 29 93.53 6.17 99.01
CA LEU A 29 93.04 5.44 97.82
C LEU A 29 91.78 4.61 98.17
N SER A 30 90.77 4.67 97.29
CA SER A 30 89.48 3.96 97.40
C SER A 30 89.64 2.45 97.15
N THR A 31 89.01 1.61 97.98
CA THR A 31 89.08 0.14 97.97
C THR A 31 88.24 -0.50 96.85
N GLU A 32 88.71 -1.64 96.34
CA GLU A 32 88.20 -2.43 95.20
C GLU A 32 86.68 -2.70 95.22
N ASP A 33 86.09 -2.92 96.40
CA ASP A 33 84.66 -3.16 96.58
C ASP A 33 83.77 -1.97 96.18
N GLN A 34 84.25 -0.73 96.36
CA GLN A 34 83.50 0.47 95.96
C GLN A 34 83.48 0.65 94.44
N ALA A 35 84.47 0.11 93.72
CA ALA A 35 84.49 0.14 92.26
C ALA A 35 83.50 -0.86 91.66
N LEU A 36 83.41 -2.07 92.25
CA LEU A 36 82.48 -3.12 91.80
C LEU A 36 81.01 -2.72 91.97
N GLN A 37 80.64 -2.08 93.09
CA GLN A 37 79.28 -1.59 93.29
C GLN A 37 78.87 -0.53 92.24
N LYS A 38 79.79 0.35 91.86
CA LYS A 38 79.54 1.36 90.82
C LYS A 38 79.34 0.71 89.45
N ILE A 39 80.11 -0.33 89.12
CA ILE A 39 79.95 -1.07 87.85
C ILE A 39 78.58 -1.76 87.79
N MET A 40 78.16 -2.43 88.88
CA MET A 40 76.83 -3.07 88.92
C MET A 40 75.69 -2.06 88.80
N HIS A 41 75.83 -0.87 89.38
CA HIS A 41 74.84 0.20 89.25
C HIS A 41 74.70 0.66 87.79
N LEU A 42 75.84 0.92 87.12
CA LEU A 42 75.86 1.34 85.73
C LEU A 42 75.32 0.26 84.78
N GLN A 43 75.58 -1.02 85.05
CA GLN A 43 75.01 -2.12 84.26
C GLN A 43 73.49 -2.19 84.39
N ARG A 44 72.94 -1.89 85.57
CA ARG A 44 71.49 -1.83 85.78
C ARG A 44 70.87 -0.66 85.04
N GLU A 45 71.45 0.53 85.13
CA GLU A 45 70.97 1.72 84.41
C GLU A 45 71.02 1.51 82.88
N LEU A 46 72.07 0.87 82.35
CA LEU A 46 72.16 0.55 80.93
C LEU A 46 71.09 -0.47 80.47
N ALA A 47 70.72 -1.42 81.32
CA ALA A 47 69.66 -2.38 81.03
C ALA A 47 68.28 -1.70 81.05
N GLU A 48 68.04 -0.79 82.00
CA GLU A 48 66.81 -0.01 82.09
C GLU A 48 66.65 0.94 80.89
N LEU A 49 67.70 1.65 80.49
CA LEU A 49 67.69 2.52 79.30
C LEU A 49 67.39 1.75 78.02
N ARG A 50 67.98 0.55 77.85
CA ARG A 50 67.67 -0.31 76.69
C ARG A 50 66.22 -0.79 76.70
N ASN A 51 65.68 -1.15 77.87
CA ASN A 51 64.29 -1.60 77.97
C ASN A 51 63.30 -0.45 77.68
N SER A 52 63.56 0.74 78.21
CA SER A 52 62.77 1.95 77.90
C SER A 52 62.79 2.28 76.42
N GLN A 53 63.94 2.14 75.75
CA GLN A 53 64.06 2.37 74.32
C GLN A 53 63.20 1.38 73.51
N VAL A 54 63.27 0.08 73.82
CA VAL A 54 62.46 -0.96 73.16
C VAL A 54 60.95 -0.75 73.37
N ILE A 55 60.54 -0.30 74.56
CA ILE A 55 59.13 0.01 74.84
C ILE A 55 58.68 1.24 74.04
N SER A 56 59.51 2.29 73.96
CA SER A 56 59.19 3.50 73.19
C SER A 56 59.09 3.24 71.68
N GLU A 57 59.97 2.40 71.13
CA GLU A 57 59.94 2.02 69.71
C GLU A 57 58.70 1.17 69.39
N ASN A 58 58.31 0.25 70.27
CA ASN A 58 57.07 -0.52 70.10
C ASN A 58 55.82 0.35 70.21
N GLN A 59 55.77 1.31 71.13
CA GLN A 59 54.67 2.28 71.22
C GLN A 59 54.56 3.12 69.94
N TYR A 60 55.68 3.60 69.40
CA TYR A 60 55.70 4.36 68.15
C TYR A 60 55.21 3.53 66.94
N VAL A 61 55.62 2.26 66.85
CA VAL A 61 55.15 1.35 65.79
C VAL A 61 53.65 1.05 65.95
N GLN A 62 53.17 0.92 67.19
CA GLN A 62 51.76 0.67 67.48
C GLN A 62 50.88 1.89 67.20
N GLU A 63 51.35 3.10 67.49
CA GLU A 63 50.71 4.36 67.15
C GLU A 63 50.68 4.60 65.63
N ARG A 64 51.78 4.32 64.92
CA ARG A 64 51.80 4.32 63.44
C ARG A 64 50.81 3.34 62.85
N SER A 65 50.75 2.11 63.39
CA SER A 65 49.78 1.10 62.94
C SER A 65 48.33 1.51 63.21
N ALA A 66 48.06 2.19 64.33
CA ALA A 66 46.74 2.72 64.64
C ALA A 66 46.34 3.89 63.72
N LEU A 67 47.28 4.80 63.45
CA LEU A 67 47.10 5.89 62.48
C LEU A 67 46.87 5.35 61.06
N ASP A 68 47.63 4.36 60.60
CA ASP A 68 47.44 3.75 59.28
C ASP A 68 46.09 3.05 59.14
N LYS A 69 45.60 2.40 60.21
CA LYS A 69 44.26 1.81 60.23
C LYS A 69 43.17 2.87 60.20
N GLU A 70 43.37 3.99 60.88
CA GLU A 70 42.42 5.11 60.88
C GLU A 70 42.40 5.87 59.54
N ILE A 71 43.57 6.05 58.92
CA ILE A 71 43.71 6.60 57.56
C ILE A 71 43.03 5.68 56.55
N SER A 72 43.16 4.36 56.71
CA SER A 72 42.51 3.39 55.82
C SER A 72 40.98 3.42 55.95
N ARG A 73 40.46 3.55 57.18
CA ARG A 73 39.01 3.69 57.44
C ARG A 73 38.44 4.99 56.89
N THR A 74 39.12 6.11 57.13
CA THR A 74 38.71 7.42 56.60
C THR A 74 38.81 7.49 55.08
N ARG A 75 39.86 6.91 54.46
CA ARG A 75 39.95 6.78 53.00
C ARG A 75 38.82 5.94 52.41
N GLY A 76 38.44 4.83 53.06
CA GLY A 76 37.30 4.00 52.65
C GLY A 76 35.97 4.76 52.69
N LEU A 77 35.76 5.63 53.68
CA LEU A 77 34.58 6.49 53.76
C LEU A 77 34.60 7.62 52.70
N THR A 78 35.76 8.25 52.45
CA THR A 78 35.88 9.27 51.38
C THR A 78 35.70 8.68 49.97
N SER A 79 36.05 7.41 49.77
CA SER A 79 35.79 6.69 48.51
C SER A 79 34.29 6.52 48.24
N SER A 80 33.50 6.27 49.30
CA SER A 80 32.04 6.12 49.18
C SER A 80 31.32 7.43 48.85
N PHE A 81 31.70 8.55 49.49
CA PHE A 81 31.15 9.87 49.16
C PHE A 81 31.54 10.33 47.75
N ASN A 82 32.73 9.98 47.28
CA ASN A 82 33.15 10.27 45.91
C ASN A 82 32.41 9.39 44.89
N SER A 83 32.13 8.13 45.21
CA SER A 83 31.37 7.20 44.36
C SER A 83 29.93 7.70 44.10
N GLU A 84 29.25 8.21 45.13
CA GLU A 84 27.90 8.78 44.97
C GLU A 84 27.92 10.04 44.08
N ALA A 85 28.89 10.94 44.29
CA ALA A 85 29.05 12.12 43.45
C ALA A 85 29.51 11.79 42.01
N GLU A 86 30.30 10.72 41.82
CA GLU A 86 30.67 10.19 40.50
C GLU A 86 29.47 9.59 39.78
N MET A 87 28.62 8.86 40.50
CA MET A 87 27.38 8.30 40.00
C MET A 87 26.40 9.39 39.60
N GLU A 88 26.22 10.44 40.43
CA GLU A 88 25.40 11.60 40.10
C GLU A 88 25.92 12.35 38.88
N ARG A 89 27.24 12.56 38.78
CA ARG A 89 27.86 13.15 37.58
C ARG A 89 27.66 12.28 36.33
N SER A 90 27.76 10.96 36.47
CA SER A 90 27.51 10.01 35.37
C SER A 90 26.06 10.05 34.92
N ALA A 91 25.11 10.02 35.86
CA ALA A 91 23.69 10.12 35.58
C ALA A 91 23.33 11.48 34.95
N HIS A 92 23.95 12.57 35.40
CA HIS A 92 23.77 13.88 34.78
C HIS A 92 24.32 13.90 33.34
N ARG A 93 25.47 13.28 33.07
CA ARG A 93 25.98 13.18 31.69
C ARG A 93 25.05 12.35 30.81
N GLU A 94 24.63 11.18 31.30
CA GLU A 94 23.72 10.30 30.56
C GLU A 94 22.38 10.98 30.24
N THR A 95 21.81 11.72 31.19
CA THR A 95 20.58 12.48 30.94
C THR A 95 20.80 13.60 29.92
N MET A 96 21.95 14.29 29.95
CA MET A 96 22.31 15.31 28.97
C MET A 96 22.46 14.70 27.57
N ASP A 97 23.20 13.59 27.44
CA ASP A 97 23.40 12.86 26.20
C ASP A 97 22.06 12.37 25.61
N ALA A 98 21.15 11.88 26.46
CA ALA A 98 19.81 11.44 26.05
C ALA A 98 18.96 12.60 25.48
N LEU A 99 19.02 13.78 26.12
CA LEU A 99 18.32 14.97 25.65
C LEU A 99 18.91 15.51 24.34
N GLU A 100 20.24 15.51 24.20
CA GLU A 100 20.91 15.89 22.94
C GLU A 100 20.55 14.93 21.80
N CYS A 101 20.54 13.62 22.04
CA CYS A 101 20.10 12.61 21.07
C CYS A 101 18.64 12.82 20.64
N SER A 102 17.75 13.12 21.60
CA SER A 102 16.35 13.41 21.34
C SER A 102 16.18 14.68 20.49
N GLU A 103 16.90 15.75 20.84
CA GLU A 103 16.89 16.99 20.08
C GLU A 103 17.42 16.80 18.66
N ALA A 104 18.55 16.10 18.50
CA ALA A 104 19.14 15.82 17.20
C ALA A 104 18.16 15.05 16.29
N SER A 105 17.44 14.07 16.85
CA SER A 105 16.42 13.30 16.13
C SER A 105 15.23 14.17 15.72
N TYR A 106 14.73 15.01 16.62
CA TYR A 106 13.66 15.98 16.32
C TYR A 106 14.08 16.95 15.20
N LEU A 107 15.27 17.55 15.31
CA LEU A 107 15.78 18.49 14.31
C LEU A 107 15.99 17.82 12.95
N SER A 108 16.49 16.58 12.93
CA SER A 108 16.60 15.79 11.72
C SER A 108 15.22 15.57 11.08
N LEU A 109 14.22 15.14 11.85
CA LEU A 109 12.86 14.95 11.36
C LEU A 109 12.29 16.24 10.77
N CYS A 110 12.41 17.37 11.48
CA CYS A 110 11.88 18.64 11.00
C CYS A 110 12.55 19.10 9.70
N ARG A 111 13.87 18.91 9.54
CA ARG A 111 14.56 19.21 8.26
C ARG A 111 14.03 18.34 7.13
N HIS A 112 13.94 17.02 7.34
CA HIS A 112 13.40 16.12 6.32
C HIS A 112 11.95 16.46 5.94
N LEU A 113 11.10 16.79 6.92
CA LEU A 113 9.72 17.22 6.65
C LEU A 113 9.69 18.52 5.84
N THR A 114 10.58 19.46 6.15
CA THR A 114 10.72 20.72 5.42
C THR A 114 11.12 20.48 3.97
N ASP A 115 12.09 19.60 3.73
CA ASP A 115 12.58 19.23 2.40
C ASP A 115 11.49 18.51 1.59
N VAL A 116 10.79 17.55 2.19
CA VAL A 116 9.72 16.78 1.53
C VAL A 116 8.52 17.66 1.20
N LEU A 117 8.18 18.60 2.08
CA LEU A 117 7.09 19.54 1.86
C LEU A 117 7.53 20.75 1.03
N ASN A 118 8.81 20.83 0.66
CA ASN A 118 9.42 21.92 -0.11
C ASN A 118 9.04 23.30 0.45
N VAL A 119 9.13 23.44 1.77
CA VAL A 119 8.85 24.70 2.47
C VAL A 119 10.17 25.44 2.66
N GLU A 120 10.30 26.61 2.05
CA GLU A 120 11.50 27.44 2.14
C GLU A 120 11.48 28.31 3.43
N ASP A 121 12.65 28.80 3.85
CA ASP A 121 12.82 29.78 4.93
C ASP A 121 12.30 29.36 6.33
N ILE A 122 12.49 28.10 6.71
CA ILE A 122 12.14 27.62 8.05
C ILE A 122 13.26 27.87 9.06
N GLY A 123 12.91 28.47 10.20
CA GLY A 123 13.79 28.67 11.35
C GLY A 123 13.66 27.60 12.43
N GLY A 124 14.48 27.72 13.48
CA GLY A 124 14.34 26.90 14.69
C GLY A 124 15.20 25.63 14.73
N PHE A 125 16.10 25.47 13.75
CA PHE A 125 16.99 24.31 13.63
C PHE A 125 18.29 24.38 14.44
N SER A 126 18.45 25.41 15.25
CA SER A 126 19.57 25.56 16.19
C SER A 126 19.35 24.69 17.41
N SER A 127 20.43 24.16 18.01
CA SER A 127 20.36 23.41 19.26
C SER A 127 20.00 24.32 20.44
N MET A 128 19.26 23.78 21.41
CA MET A 128 18.98 24.41 22.70
C MET A 128 20.08 24.20 23.73
N ALA A 129 21.11 23.43 23.39
CA ALA A 129 22.25 23.22 24.26
C ALA A 129 22.96 24.55 24.54
N HIS A 130 23.23 24.81 25.83
CA HIS A 130 24.05 25.92 26.31
C HIS A 130 23.59 27.36 25.95
N ILE A 131 22.33 27.56 25.51
CA ILE A 131 21.75 28.90 25.32
C ILE A 131 21.02 29.40 26.59
N PRO A 132 21.02 30.72 26.85
CA PRO A 132 20.32 31.31 27.99
C PRO A 132 18.80 31.12 27.88
N LYS A 133 18.11 31.19 29.03
CA LYS A 133 16.67 30.89 29.14
C LYS A 133 15.82 31.75 28.19
N ASP A 134 16.07 33.05 28.13
CA ASP A 134 15.31 33.98 27.28
C ASP A 134 15.42 33.61 25.78
N GLU A 135 16.62 33.17 25.35
CA GLU A 135 16.83 32.75 23.97
C GLU A 135 16.20 31.38 23.69
N ARG A 136 16.16 30.49 24.69
CA ARG A 136 15.43 29.22 24.60
C ARG A 136 13.94 29.43 24.42
N GLU A 137 13.34 30.38 25.13
CA GLU A 137 11.92 30.74 24.98
C GLU A 137 11.63 31.27 23.57
N ARG A 138 12.48 32.16 23.04
CA ARG A 138 12.37 32.62 21.64
C ARG A 138 12.51 31.49 20.64
N LEU A 139 13.47 30.59 20.83
CA LEU A 139 13.67 29.44 19.95
C LEU A 139 12.48 28.47 20.00
N MET A 140 11.87 28.27 21.17
CA MET A 140 10.63 27.51 21.33
C MET A 140 9.47 28.14 20.54
N ASP A 141 9.34 29.46 20.56
CA ASP A 141 8.33 30.16 19.77
C ASP A 141 8.56 30.01 18.27
N VAL A 142 9.81 30.09 17.81
CA VAL A 142 10.17 29.82 16.41
C VAL A 142 9.82 28.39 16.03
N ARG A 143 10.22 27.39 16.83
CA ARG A 143 9.89 25.97 16.59
C ARG A 143 8.38 25.73 16.56
N ARG A 144 7.61 26.37 17.45
CA ARG A 144 6.13 26.27 17.44
C ARG A 144 5.53 26.82 16.15
N LYS A 145 6.00 27.99 15.68
CA LYS A 145 5.57 28.57 14.40
C LYS A 145 5.94 27.68 13.21
N THR A 146 7.16 27.14 13.21
CA THR A 146 7.61 26.16 12.22
C THR A 146 6.70 24.93 12.18
N CYS A 147 6.42 24.32 13.34
CA CYS A 147 5.51 23.18 13.41
C CYS A 147 4.11 23.53 12.90
N GLN A 148 3.58 24.70 13.25
CA GLN A 148 2.28 25.14 12.74
C GLN A 148 2.27 25.28 11.21
N LEU A 149 3.30 25.90 10.63
CA LEU A 149 3.42 26.04 9.18
C LEU A 149 3.47 24.68 8.47
N LEU A 150 4.20 23.72 9.02
CA LEU A 150 4.26 22.35 8.49
C LEU A 150 2.90 21.65 8.57
N ILE A 151 2.16 21.83 9.67
CA ILE A 151 0.80 21.28 9.83
C ILE A 151 -0.14 21.90 8.80
N ASP A 152 -0.17 23.23 8.69
CA ASP A 152 -1.02 23.94 7.73
C ASP A 152 -0.73 23.48 6.29
N HIS A 153 0.54 23.26 5.95
CA HIS A 153 0.94 22.75 4.64
C HIS A 153 0.43 21.31 4.40
N LEU A 154 0.56 20.44 5.40
CA LEU A 154 0.04 19.07 5.34
C LEU A 154 -1.49 19.03 5.19
N GLU A 155 -2.21 19.88 5.92
CA GLU A 155 -3.66 20.00 5.81
C GLU A 155 -4.07 20.47 4.41
N ASN A 156 -3.41 21.49 3.88
CA ASN A 156 -3.64 21.96 2.52
C ASN A 156 -3.38 20.87 1.47
N LEU A 157 -2.29 20.09 1.62
CA LEU A 157 -2.00 18.98 0.71
C LEU A 157 -3.06 17.88 0.81
N LYS A 158 -3.50 17.53 2.02
CA LYS A 158 -4.58 16.57 2.26
C LYS A 158 -5.88 17.00 1.59
N GLU A 159 -6.30 18.26 1.77
CA GLU A 159 -7.51 18.79 1.14
C GLU A 159 -7.41 18.83 -0.38
N ARG A 160 -6.23 19.18 -0.93
CA ARG A 160 -5.99 19.14 -2.37
C ARG A 160 -6.07 17.72 -2.93
N LEU A 161 -5.55 16.74 -2.18
CA LEU A 161 -5.60 15.34 -2.55
C LEU A 161 -7.05 14.84 -2.57
N ILE A 162 -7.81 15.08 -1.50
CA ILE A 162 -9.24 14.72 -1.44
C ILE A 162 -10.02 15.32 -2.61
N ARG A 163 -9.82 16.62 -2.91
CA ARG A 163 -10.49 17.27 -4.05
C ARG A 163 -10.13 16.64 -5.40
N LYS A 164 -8.87 16.23 -5.58
CA LYS A 164 -8.42 15.57 -6.81
C LYS A 164 -9.02 14.16 -6.93
N ASP A 165 -9.09 13.41 -5.83
CA ASP A 165 -9.69 12.08 -5.82
C ASP A 165 -11.18 12.16 -6.17
N THR A 166 -11.93 13.08 -5.57
CA THR A 166 -13.35 13.31 -5.93
C THR A 166 -13.50 13.69 -7.41
N LEU A 167 -12.61 14.54 -7.95
CA LEU A 167 -12.66 14.90 -9.36
C LEU A 167 -12.36 13.70 -10.28
N LEU A 168 -11.46 12.80 -9.87
CA LEU A 168 -11.17 11.58 -10.62
C LEU A 168 -12.37 10.63 -10.61
N GLU A 169 -13.03 10.45 -9.46
CA GLU A 169 -14.27 9.67 -9.35
C GLU A 169 -15.37 10.23 -10.28
N ASP A 170 -15.52 11.56 -10.33
CA ASP A 170 -16.46 12.22 -11.24
C ASP A 170 -16.12 11.96 -12.72
N TYR A 171 -14.84 12.00 -13.10
CA TYR A 171 -14.42 11.69 -14.47
C TYR A 171 -14.64 10.21 -14.83
N GLU A 172 -14.40 9.29 -13.90
CA GLU A 172 -14.69 7.87 -14.10
C GLU A 172 -16.19 7.65 -14.33
N SER A 173 -17.04 8.32 -13.54
CA SER A 173 -18.49 8.29 -13.71
C SER A 173 -18.93 8.85 -15.07
N GLN A 174 -18.41 10.02 -15.47
CA GLN A 174 -18.71 10.61 -16.77
C GLN A 174 -18.25 9.73 -17.94
N LEU A 175 -17.09 9.09 -17.81
CA LEU A 175 -16.56 8.17 -18.83
C LEU A 175 -17.44 6.91 -18.95
N ALA A 176 -17.94 6.38 -17.83
CA ALA A 176 -18.92 5.29 -17.86
C ALA A 176 -20.23 5.70 -18.53
N GLN A 177 -20.74 6.91 -18.25
CA GLN A 177 -21.93 7.45 -18.92
C GLN A 177 -21.70 7.64 -20.42
N LEU A 178 -20.53 8.14 -20.83
CA LEU A 178 -20.18 8.33 -22.24
C LEU A 178 -20.11 7.00 -22.99
N LYS A 179 -19.53 5.97 -22.37
CA LYS A 179 -19.53 4.60 -22.93
C LYS A 179 -20.95 4.07 -23.11
N ALA A 180 -21.82 4.24 -22.11
CA ALA A 180 -23.22 3.84 -22.22
C ALA A 180 -23.96 4.61 -23.33
N SER A 181 -23.69 5.91 -23.46
CA SER A 181 -24.25 6.74 -24.52
C SER A 181 -23.79 6.31 -25.91
N LEU A 182 -22.52 5.90 -26.06
CA LEU A 182 -22.00 5.40 -27.33
C LEU A 182 -22.71 4.12 -27.77
N VAL A 183 -22.90 3.17 -26.85
CA VAL A 183 -23.62 1.92 -27.13
C VAL A 183 -25.07 2.21 -27.52
N LEU A 184 -25.73 3.17 -26.86
CA LEU A 184 -27.08 3.59 -27.22
C LEU A 184 -27.12 4.21 -28.62
N GLU A 185 -26.13 5.01 -28.97
CA GLU A 185 -26.04 5.63 -30.30
C GLU A 185 -25.82 4.60 -31.40
N GLU A 186 -24.94 3.61 -31.19
CA GLU A 186 -24.74 2.50 -32.12
C GLU A 186 -26.03 1.72 -32.35
N ARG A 187 -26.78 1.44 -31.28
CA ARG A 187 -28.08 0.77 -31.39
C ARG A 187 -29.10 1.60 -32.18
N LYS A 188 -29.19 2.90 -31.91
CA LYS A 188 -30.08 3.81 -32.66
C LYS A 188 -29.69 3.91 -34.13
N ALA A 189 -28.40 3.91 -34.44
CA ALA A 189 -27.91 3.91 -35.81
C ALA A 189 -28.33 2.63 -36.55
N GLN A 190 -28.22 1.47 -35.91
CA GLN A 190 -28.70 0.20 -36.46
C GLN A 190 -30.21 0.22 -36.72
N GLU A 191 -31.01 0.65 -35.74
CA GLU A 191 -32.47 0.77 -35.88
C GLU A 191 -32.85 1.73 -37.03
N ALA A 192 -32.13 2.85 -37.19
CA ALA A 192 -32.33 3.79 -38.28
C ALA A 192 -31.98 3.18 -39.65
N ASP A 193 -30.89 2.41 -39.74
CA ASP A 193 -30.50 1.71 -40.97
C ASP A 193 -31.50 0.62 -41.37
N GLU A 194 -32.02 -0.14 -40.40
CA GLU A 194 -33.09 -1.11 -40.64
C GLU A 194 -34.35 -0.44 -41.18
N LEU A 195 -34.79 0.66 -40.55
CA LEU A 195 -35.93 1.44 -41.02
C LEU A 195 -35.69 1.98 -42.43
N ARG A 196 -34.49 2.49 -42.73
CA ARG A 196 -34.11 2.96 -44.07
C ARG A 196 -34.20 1.85 -45.12
N ASN A 197 -33.72 0.65 -44.79
CA ASN A 197 -33.78 -0.51 -45.69
C ASN A 197 -35.22 -0.96 -45.92
N ASN A 198 -36.05 -1.00 -44.87
CA ASN A 198 -37.47 -1.33 -44.96
C ASN A 198 -38.23 -0.32 -45.82
N MET A 199 -37.95 0.98 -45.67
CA MET A 199 -38.55 2.01 -46.52
C MET A 199 -38.16 1.86 -47.99
N ARG A 200 -36.90 1.54 -48.28
CA ARG A 200 -36.43 1.28 -49.65
C ARG A 200 -37.15 0.07 -50.26
N SER A 201 -37.19 -1.06 -49.55
CA SER A 201 -37.86 -2.27 -50.02
C SER A 201 -39.36 -2.04 -50.27
N ARG A 202 -40.05 -1.31 -49.39
CA ARG A 202 -41.45 -0.91 -49.61
C ARG A 202 -41.63 0.02 -50.80
N ALA A 203 -40.67 0.90 -51.07
CA ALA A 203 -40.71 1.77 -52.24
C ALA A 203 -40.58 0.97 -53.54
N GLU A 204 -39.62 0.03 -53.59
CA GLU A 204 -39.42 -0.90 -54.71
C GLU A 204 -40.67 -1.77 -54.94
N GLU A 205 -41.26 -2.34 -53.89
CA GLU A 205 -42.51 -3.11 -53.98
C GLU A 205 -43.66 -2.24 -54.50
N SER A 206 -43.79 -1.00 -54.00
CA SER A 206 -44.82 -0.08 -54.47
C SER A 206 -44.67 0.25 -55.96
N GLU A 207 -43.45 0.44 -56.44
CA GLU A 207 -43.16 0.67 -57.85
C GLU A 207 -43.52 -0.56 -58.70
N TYR A 208 -43.11 -1.75 -58.27
CA TYR A 208 -43.43 -3.00 -58.96
C TYR A 208 -44.94 -3.25 -59.05
N LEU A 209 -45.69 -2.98 -57.98
CA LEU A 209 -47.15 -3.09 -57.95
C LEU A 209 -47.80 -2.06 -58.87
N ARG A 210 -47.32 -0.81 -58.92
CA ARG A 210 -47.81 0.21 -59.85
C ARG A 210 -47.59 -0.20 -61.30
N GLU A 211 -46.40 -0.73 -61.62
CA GLU A 211 -46.09 -1.21 -62.97
C GLU A 211 -46.98 -2.38 -63.37
N SER A 212 -47.13 -3.37 -62.49
CA SER A 212 -48.01 -4.54 -62.71
C SER A 212 -49.48 -4.12 -62.88
N LEU A 213 -49.94 -3.14 -62.10
CA LEU A 213 -51.28 -2.57 -62.26
C LEU A 213 -51.43 -1.83 -63.60
N SER A 214 -50.40 -1.11 -64.06
CA SER A 214 -50.41 -0.47 -65.38
C SER A 214 -50.54 -1.51 -66.49
N LYS A 215 -49.71 -2.56 -66.46
CA LYS A 215 -49.72 -3.65 -67.45
C LYS A 215 -51.08 -4.34 -67.53
N THR A 216 -51.70 -4.66 -66.39
CA THR A 216 -53.02 -5.31 -66.35
C THR A 216 -54.14 -4.39 -66.84
N ARG A 217 -54.07 -3.08 -66.55
CA ARG A 217 -54.99 -2.07 -67.12
C ARG A 217 -54.86 -1.99 -68.64
N ASP A 218 -53.64 -1.98 -69.17
CA ASP A 218 -53.39 -1.92 -70.61
C ASP A 218 -53.92 -3.17 -71.33
N GLN A 219 -53.66 -4.36 -70.77
CA GLN A 219 -54.21 -5.64 -71.27
C GLN A 219 -55.75 -5.62 -71.26
N LEU A 220 -56.38 -5.20 -70.16
CA LEU A 220 -57.84 -5.09 -70.07
C LEU A 220 -58.40 -4.11 -71.11
N ASN A 221 -57.72 -2.97 -71.33
CA ASN A 221 -58.13 -2.00 -72.33
C ASN A 221 -58.02 -2.57 -73.75
N GLN A 222 -56.99 -3.37 -74.04
CA GLN A 222 -56.84 -4.06 -75.31
C GLN A 222 -57.95 -5.10 -75.52
N GLU A 223 -58.25 -5.92 -74.51
CA GLU A 223 -59.35 -6.90 -74.54
C GLU A 223 -60.71 -6.22 -74.72
N LYS A 224 -60.94 -5.08 -74.05
CA LYS A 224 -62.17 -4.28 -74.27
C LYS A 224 -62.29 -3.80 -75.70
N LYS A 225 -61.20 -3.31 -76.31
CA LYS A 225 -61.17 -2.88 -77.72
C LYS A 225 -61.45 -4.06 -78.66
N LEU A 226 -60.78 -5.20 -78.48
CA LEU A 226 -61.00 -6.40 -79.28
C LEU A 226 -62.45 -6.91 -79.15
N ASN A 227 -62.99 -6.97 -77.93
CA ASN A 227 -64.38 -7.36 -77.70
C ASN A 227 -65.37 -6.41 -78.35
N SER A 228 -65.11 -5.10 -78.37
CA SER A 228 -65.93 -4.14 -79.10
C SER A 228 -65.93 -4.44 -80.59
N LEU A 229 -64.75 -4.62 -81.19
CA LEU A 229 -64.61 -4.96 -82.61
C LEU A 229 -65.32 -6.28 -82.98
N ILE A 230 -65.23 -7.30 -82.10
CA ILE A 230 -65.94 -8.57 -82.28
C ILE A 230 -67.46 -8.35 -82.21
N LYS A 231 -67.94 -7.55 -81.25
CA LYS A 231 -69.37 -7.21 -81.15
C LYS A 231 -69.86 -6.49 -82.41
N ASP A 232 -69.13 -5.48 -82.87
CA ASP A 232 -69.46 -4.73 -84.08
C ASP A 232 -69.50 -5.65 -85.31
N ARG A 233 -68.49 -6.52 -85.47
CA ARG A 233 -68.46 -7.51 -86.56
C ARG A 233 -69.59 -8.53 -86.47
N LYS A 234 -69.97 -8.94 -85.24
CA LYS A 234 -71.10 -9.84 -85.01
C LYS A 234 -72.43 -9.15 -85.34
N ILE A 235 -72.60 -7.88 -85.02
CA ILE A 235 -73.78 -7.09 -85.40
C ILE A 235 -73.90 -7.04 -86.94
N VAL A 236 -72.81 -6.68 -87.62
CA VAL A 236 -72.77 -6.67 -89.10
C VAL A 236 -73.09 -8.06 -89.68
N TYR A 237 -72.51 -9.12 -89.13
CA TYR A 237 -72.79 -10.49 -89.58
C TYR A 237 -74.25 -10.89 -89.31
N SER A 238 -74.82 -10.51 -88.16
CA SER A 238 -76.21 -10.82 -87.77
C SER A 238 -77.22 -10.05 -88.62
N ASP A 239 -76.91 -8.80 -89.00
CA ASP A 239 -77.71 -8.04 -89.95
C ASP A 239 -77.62 -8.61 -91.37
N ASN A 240 -76.43 -9.07 -91.79
CA ASN A 240 -76.29 -9.81 -93.04
C ASN A 240 -77.04 -11.14 -92.98
N THR A 241 -76.93 -11.93 -91.91
CA THR A 241 -77.67 -13.20 -91.78
C THR A 241 -79.15 -13.00 -91.57
N ARG A 242 -79.65 -11.89 -91.02
CA ARG A 242 -81.09 -11.55 -91.05
C ARG A 242 -81.56 -11.26 -92.48
N LYS A 243 -80.73 -10.59 -93.29
CA LYS A 243 -80.98 -10.44 -94.73
C LYS A 243 -80.92 -11.80 -95.45
N THR A 244 -80.03 -12.71 -95.06
CA THR A 244 -79.94 -14.06 -95.67
C THR A 244 -80.94 -15.09 -95.10
N ALA A 245 -81.43 -14.94 -93.87
CA ALA A 245 -82.38 -15.87 -93.23
C ALA A 245 -83.83 -15.69 -93.71
N LEU A 246 -84.11 -14.61 -94.44
CA LEU A 246 -85.26 -14.52 -95.35
C LEU A 246 -85.14 -15.49 -96.54
N LEU A 247 -83.98 -16.18 -96.69
CA LEU A 247 -83.69 -17.18 -97.72
C LEU A 247 -83.11 -18.48 -97.09
N GLY A 248 -83.86 -19.09 -96.17
CA GLY A 248 -83.99 -20.56 -96.13
C GLY A 248 -82.87 -21.45 -95.54
N VAL A 249 -83.36 -22.58 -95.01
CA VAL A 249 -82.71 -23.88 -94.71
C VAL A 249 -82.04 -24.08 -93.34
N LYS A 250 -82.73 -24.88 -92.51
CA LYS A 250 -82.24 -25.51 -91.27
C LYS A 250 -81.51 -26.81 -91.63
N HIS A 251 -80.30 -27.02 -91.10
CA HIS A 251 -79.62 -28.32 -91.19
C HIS A 251 -79.45 -28.92 -89.79
N HIS A 252 -80.02 -30.12 -89.59
CA HIS A 252 -79.79 -30.97 -88.41
C HIS A 252 -78.36 -31.51 -88.41
N HIS A 253 -77.68 -31.47 -87.25
CA HIS A 253 -76.37 -32.06 -87.03
C HIS A 253 -76.49 -33.19 -86.01
N CYS A 254 -76.23 -34.42 -86.45
CA CYS A 254 -76.21 -35.63 -85.62
C CYS A 254 -74.77 -35.85 -85.14
N LYS A 255 -74.56 -36.06 -83.83
CA LYS A 255 -73.24 -36.34 -83.25
C LYS A 255 -72.92 -37.83 -83.42
N VAL A 256 -71.80 -38.12 -84.07
CA VAL A 256 -71.17 -39.45 -84.05
C VAL A 256 -70.06 -39.38 -83.00
N ASP A 257 -70.14 -40.23 -81.97
CA ASP A 257 -69.09 -40.35 -80.96
C ASP A 257 -67.88 -41.04 -81.58
N ASP A 258 -66.79 -40.28 -81.72
CA ASP A 258 -65.52 -40.74 -82.26
C ASP A 258 -64.74 -41.51 -81.16
N PRO A 259 -64.40 -42.80 -81.35
CA PRO A 259 -63.64 -43.58 -80.37
C PRO A 259 -62.27 -42.96 -80.01
N GLN A 260 -61.75 -42.05 -80.83
CA GLN A 260 -60.52 -41.30 -80.55
C GLN A 260 -60.66 -40.30 -79.39
N ASP A 261 -61.86 -39.74 -79.18
CA ASP A 261 -62.13 -38.77 -78.11
C ASP A 261 -62.18 -39.44 -76.72
N VAL A 262 -62.62 -40.69 -76.66
CA VAL A 262 -62.60 -41.50 -75.43
C VAL A 262 -61.16 -41.81 -75.01
N VAL A 263 -60.28 -42.11 -75.97
CA VAL A 263 -58.85 -42.34 -75.72
C VAL A 263 -58.15 -41.05 -75.26
N ARG A 264 -58.43 -39.90 -75.89
CA ARG A 264 -57.89 -38.60 -75.47
C ARG A 264 -58.35 -38.19 -74.07
N LYS A 265 -59.63 -38.39 -73.75
CA LYS A 265 -60.15 -38.15 -72.38
C LYS A 265 -59.50 -39.06 -71.35
N LYS A 266 -59.25 -40.33 -71.68
CA LYS A 266 -58.55 -41.27 -70.79
C LYS A 266 -57.09 -40.86 -70.56
N GLN A 267 -56.38 -40.43 -71.59
CA GLN A 267 -55.02 -39.91 -71.48
C GLN A 267 -54.94 -38.61 -70.66
N GLN A 268 -55.88 -37.67 -70.86
CA GLN A 268 -55.97 -36.46 -70.04
C GLN A 268 -56.28 -36.78 -68.56
N SER A 269 -57.17 -37.75 -68.31
CA SER A 269 -57.49 -38.22 -66.96
C SER A 269 -56.27 -38.83 -66.27
N GLU A 270 -55.48 -39.66 -66.96
CA GLU A 270 -54.24 -40.21 -66.40
C GLU A 270 -53.17 -39.13 -66.15
N LEU A 271 -53.02 -38.17 -67.06
CA LEU A 271 -52.09 -37.05 -66.87
C LEU A 271 -52.47 -36.21 -65.65
N LEU A 272 -53.77 -35.94 -65.46
CA LEU A 272 -54.28 -35.25 -64.28
C LEU A 272 -54.01 -36.04 -63.01
N LYS A 273 -54.23 -37.37 -63.00
CA LYS A 273 -53.91 -38.23 -61.85
C LYS A 273 -52.42 -38.18 -61.49
N ARG A 274 -51.52 -38.22 -62.48
CA ARG A 274 -50.07 -38.10 -62.25
C ARG A 274 -49.70 -36.75 -61.64
N LYS A 275 -50.22 -35.66 -62.20
CA LYS A 275 -50.01 -34.30 -61.67
C LYS A 275 -50.57 -34.14 -60.25
N SER A 276 -51.76 -34.68 -59.98
CA SER A 276 -52.35 -34.64 -58.65
C SER A 276 -51.53 -35.42 -57.62
N TYR A 277 -50.95 -36.56 -58.00
CA TYR A 277 -50.04 -37.32 -57.13
C TYR A 277 -48.75 -36.56 -56.85
N GLU A 278 -48.14 -35.96 -57.88
CA GLU A 278 -46.91 -35.17 -57.73
C GLU A 278 -47.12 -33.92 -56.87
N ILE A 279 -48.23 -33.21 -57.07
CA ILE A 279 -48.63 -32.08 -56.20
C ILE A 279 -48.79 -32.55 -54.75
N HIS A 280 -49.44 -33.69 -54.52
CA HIS A 280 -49.61 -34.22 -53.17
C HIS A 280 -48.27 -34.62 -52.53
N LYS A 281 -47.35 -35.19 -53.30
CA LYS A 281 -46.01 -35.55 -52.83
C LYS A 281 -45.21 -34.30 -52.45
N LEU A 282 -45.16 -33.30 -53.33
CA LEU A 282 -44.46 -32.04 -53.09
C LEU A 282 -45.04 -31.27 -51.89
N LYS A 283 -46.38 -31.25 -51.72
CA LYS A 283 -47.01 -30.66 -50.53
C LYS A 283 -46.59 -31.36 -49.24
N LYS A 284 -46.41 -32.68 -49.26
CA LYS A 284 -45.96 -33.45 -48.09
C LYS A 284 -44.50 -33.14 -47.77
N GLU A 285 -43.63 -33.07 -48.79
CA GLU A 285 -42.23 -32.68 -48.63
C GLU A 285 -42.09 -31.26 -48.09
N LEU A 286 -42.87 -30.30 -48.62
CA LEU A 286 -42.91 -28.92 -48.14
C LEU A 286 -43.35 -28.83 -46.66
N SER A 287 -44.39 -29.57 -46.27
CA SER A 287 -44.87 -29.61 -44.88
C SER A 287 -43.89 -30.25 -43.90
N VAL A 288 -43.00 -31.13 -44.38
CA VAL A 288 -41.88 -31.66 -43.57
C VAL A 288 -40.81 -30.59 -43.43
N ALA A 289 -40.39 -29.95 -44.53
CA ALA A 289 -39.39 -28.90 -44.52
C ALA A 289 -39.80 -27.69 -43.66
N GLU A 290 -41.07 -27.26 -43.71
CA GLU A 290 -41.60 -26.18 -42.87
C GLU A 290 -41.51 -26.50 -41.38
N ARG A 291 -41.79 -27.76 -40.99
CA ARG A 291 -41.65 -28.20 -39.60
C ARG A 291 -40.19 -28.24 -39.17
N GLU A 292 -39.30 -28.80 -39.98
CA GLU A 292 -37.86 -28.83 -39.69
C GLU A 292 -37.27 -27.42 -39.54
N LEU A 293 -37.74 -26.47 -40.35
CA LEU A 293 -37.31 -25.07 -40.29
C LEU A 293 -37.86 -24.35 -39.05
N HIS A 294 -39.10 -24.64 -38.67
CA HIS A 294 -39.69 -24.14 -37.42
C HIS A 294 -38.99 -24.70 -36.18
N ASP A 295 -38.70 -26.00 -36.16
CA ASP A 295 -37.96 -26.66 -35.08
C ASP A 295 -36.52 -26.11 -34.99
N SER A 296 -35.86 -25.91 -36.13
CA SER A 296 -34.53 -25.29 -36.19
C SER A 296 -34.52 -23.85 -35.69
N HIS A 297 -35.56 -23.07 -35.99
CA HIS A 297 -35.72 -21.71 -35.50
C HIS A 297 -35.94 -21.69 -33.97
N ASN A 298 -36.77 -22.59 -33.44
CA ASN A 298 -37.00 -22.72 -32.01
C ASN A 298 -35.73 -23.13 -31.25
N VAL A 299 -34.95 -24.07 -31.79
CA VAL A 299 -33.67 -24.48 -31.20
C VAL A 299 -32.67 -23.32 -31.19
N ARG A 300 -32.58 -22.53 -32.28
CA ARG A 300 -31.73 -21.34 -32.33
C ARG A 300 -32.17 -20.25 -31.35
N SER A 301 -33.48 -20.03 -31.20
CA SER A 301 -34.02 -19.08 -30.23
C SER A 301 -33.69 -19.49 -28.79
N LEU A 302 -33.84 -20.78 -28.45
CA LEU A 302 -33.48 -21.28 -27.13
C LEU A 302 -31.96 -21.19 -26.88
N GLN A 303 -31.13 -21.43 -27.89
CA GLN A 303 -29.68 -21.25 -27.79
C GLN A 303 -29.27 -19.77 -27.62
N SER A 304 -29.96 -18.83 -28.29
CA SER A 304 -29.74 -17.40 -28.07
C SER A 304 -30.16 -16.97 -26.67
N ASP A 305 -31.27 -17.52 -26.15
CA ASP A 305 -31.75 -17.18 -24.80
C ASP A 305 -30.79 -17.73 -23.73
N VAL A 306 -30.26 -18.94 -23.90
CA VAL A 306 -29.25 -19.52 -23.00
C VAL A 306 -27.94 -18.75 -23.04
N THR A 307 -27.48 -18.29 -24.21
CA THR A 307 -26.24 -17.49 -24.33
C THR A 307 -26.40 -16.08 -23.76
N VAL A 308 -27.57 -15.44 -23.94
CA VAL A 308 -27.87 -14.15 -23.30
C VAL A 308 -28.00 -14.31 -21.78
N HIS A 309 -28.55 -15.43 -21.29
CA HIS A 309 -28.65 -15.67 -19.85
C HIS A 309 -27.29 -15.97 -19.21
N ALA A 310 -26.41 -16.69 -19.91
CA ALA A 310 -25.02 -16.94 -19.50
C ALA A 310 -24.18 -15.66 -19.50
N ALA A 311 -24.35 -14.77 -20.48
CA ALA A 311 -23.66 -13.48 -20.55
C ALA A 311 -24.10 -12.47 -19.46
N ARG A 312 -25.30 -12.63 -18.90
CA ARG A 312 -25.80 -11.82 -17.77
C ARG A 312 -25.36 -12.32 -16.38
N CYS A 313 -24.82 -13.54 -16.27
CA CYS A 313 -24.20 -14.01 -15.04
C CYS A 313 -22.73 -13.59 -15.00
N ALA A 314 -22.42 -12.53 -14.26
CA ALA A 314 -21.04 -12.13 -13.99
C ALA A 314 -20.28 -13.23 -13.20
N PRO A 315 -18.93 -13.32 -13.31
CA PRO A 315 -18.12 -14.37 -12.69
C PRO A 315 -18.11 -14.38 -11.14
N SER A 316 -18.87 -13.51 -10.47
CA SER A 316 -18.86 -13.31 -9.02
C SER A 316 -20.06 -13.92 -8.27
N CYS A 317 -21.00 -14.59 -8.94
CA CYS A 317 -22.18 -15.18 -8.29
C CYS A 317 -22.00 -16.68 -7.99
N SER A 318 -21.11 -17.02 -7.05
CA SER A 318 -20.87 -18.41 -6.60
C SER A 318 -21.92 -18.94 -5.61
N GLY A 319 -23.19 -18.50 -5.70
CA GLY A 319 -24.21 -18.80 -4.69
C GLY A 319 -25.66 -18.82 -5.15
N CYS A 320 -25.99 -18.58 -6.42
CA CYS A 320 -27.37 -18.61 -6.86
C CYS A 320 -27.83 -20.05 -7.15
N PRO A 321 -28.99 -20.51 -6.62
CA PRO A 321 -29.54 -21.84 -6.90
C PRO A 321 -29.85 -22.08 -8.40
N ALA A 322 -29.91 -21.03 -9.23
CA ALA A 322 -30.06 -21.16 -10.69
C ALA A 322 -28.83 -21.77 -11.39
N CYS A 323 -27.62 -21.65 -10.82
CA CYS A 323 -26.39 -22.12 -11.47
C CYS A 323 -26.10 -23.61 -11.23
N ARG A 324 -26.75 -24.26 -10.24
CA ARG A 324 -26.53 -25.70 -9.95
C ARG A 324 -27.35 -26.65 -10.84
N GLY A 325 -28.26 -26.12 -11.66
CA GLY A 325 -29.14 -26.94 -12.51
C GLY A 325 -28.60 -27.30 -13.90
N LEU A 326 -27.47 -26.72 -14.31
CA LEU A 326 -26.97 -26.82 -15.70
C LEU A 326 -25.87 -27.88 -15.93
N GLU A 327 -25.38 -28.56 -14.90
CA GLU A 327 -24.35 -29.61 -15.05
C GLU A 327 -24.90 -31.00 -15.43
N VAL A 328 -26.21 -31.18 -15.60
CA VAL A 328 -26.80 -32.53 -15.80
C VAL A 328 -27.29 -32.81 -17.23
N VAL A 329 -27.21 -31.85 -18.16
CA VAL A 329 -27.80 -32.04 -19.52
C VAL A 329 -26.75 -32.21 -20.63
N THR A 330 -25.47 -32.28 -20.29
CA THR A 330 -24.41 -32.63 -21.25
C THR A 330 -23.73 -33.94 -20.85
N ALA A 331 -24.43 -35.05 -21.08
CA ALA A 331 -23.87 -36.40 -21.20
C ALA A 331 -24.70 -37.17 -22.24
#